data_AF-A0A6G3S9Q1-F1
#
_entry.id   AF-A0A6G3S9Q1-F1
#
_cell.length_a   1.000
_cell.length_b   1.000
_cell.length_c   1.000
_cell.angle_alpha   90.00
_cell.angle_beta   90.00
_cell.angle_gamma   90.00
#
_symmetry.space_group_name_H-M   'P 1'
#
loop_
_entity.id
_entity.type
_entity.pdbx_description
1 polymer ?
#
loop_
_entity_poly.entity_id
_entity_poly.type
_entity_poly.pdbx_seq_one_letter_code
_entity_poly.pdbx_strand_id
1 'polypeptide(L)'
;PERMRLLTASESAGMLVAAEMRLAGLPWRADVHRAVLQELLGERYAGGGEPRRLAELADEVSAAFGRHVRPDLPADVVKAFAEAGIKITSTRRWTIESIDHPAVEPLIAYKKLYRIYTAHGWSWLQDWVREGRFRPEYLPGGTVSGRWTTNGGGALQIPKVIRRAVVADPGWRLVVADAAQMEPRVLAAISRDPAFMEVAGQDTDLYQAVSDRAFSGDRAQAKLAVLGAIYGQTSGDGLKNLALLRRRFPKAVAYVDEAARAGEEGRLVRTWLGRTCPPAVGSAEAEEAGLPQDEPERAGAEGEFTYGYASSNSRARGRFTRNFVVQGSAADWTLLVLAALRRSLTDLAAELVFFQHDEVIVHCPEAEAPRVADAIREASELAGRLTFGETPVRFPFTTAVVECYADAK
;
A
#
# COMPACT_ATOMS: atom_id res chain seq x y z
N PRO A 1 6.04 11.17 27.47
CA PRO A 1 7.48 10.80 27.49
C PRO A 1 7.74 9.34 27.11
N GLU A 2 7.05 8.39 27.73
CA GLU A 2 7.27 6.95 27.50
C GLU A 2 6.90 6.49 26.09
N ARG A 3 5.74 6.90 25.56
CA ARG A 3 5.33 6.54 24.18
C ARG A 3 6.33 6.99 23.11
N MET A 4 6.89 8.19 23.26
CA MET A 4 7.92 8.70 22.35
C MET A 4 9.21 7.90 22.45
N ARG A 5 9.63 7.49 23.67
CA ARG A 5 10.79 6.59 23.83
C ARG A 5 10.56 5.25 23.14
N LEU A 6 9.36 4.70 23.25
CA LEU A 6 8.98 3.46 22.56
C LEU A 6 9.05 3.64 21.04
N LEU A 7 8.52 4.75 20.52
CA LEU A 7 8.64 5.09 19.09
C LEU A 7 10.10 5.14 18.64
N THR A 8 10.95 5.90 19.34
CA THR A 8 12.38 6.00 19.02
C THR A 8 13.07 4.64 19.04
N ALA A 9 12.79 3.80 20.05
CA ALA A 9 13.36 2.45 20.12
C ALA A 9 12.88 1.57 18.96
N SER A 10 11.61 1.67 18.59
CA SER A 10 11.02 0.90 17.49
C SER A 10 11.55 1.34 16.12
N GLU A 11 11.84 2.62 15.92
CA GLU A 11 12.49 3.14 14.69
C GLU A 11 13.91 2.60 14.57
N SER A 12 14.70 2.63 15.65
CA SER A 12 16.04 2.04 15.66
C SER A 12 16.02 0.54 15.36
N ALA A 13 15.05 -0.19 15.93
CA ALA A 13 14.87 -1.61 15.63
C ALA A 13 14.46 -1.82 14.16
N GLY A 14 13.60 -0.96 13.61
CA GLY A 14 13.23 -0.97 12.21
C GLY A 14 14.43 -0.78 11.27
N MET A 15 15.34 0.14 11.59
CA MET A 15 16.58 0.33 10.83
C MET A 15 17.48 -0.92 10.83
N LEU A 16 17.59 -1.63 11.96
CA LEU A 16 18.32 -2.89 12.04
C LEU A 16 17.65 -3.98 11.20
N VAL A 17 16.33 -4.13 11.32
CA VAL A 17 15.54 -5.10 10.54
C VAL A 17 15.70 -4.84 9.03
N ALA A 18 15.70 -3.58 8.60
CA ALA A 18 15.92 -3.22 7.20
C ALA A 18 17.29 -3.65 6.69
N ALA A 19 18.35 -3.45 7.48
CA ALA A 19 19.71 -3.85 7.14
C ALA A 19 19.84 -5.38 7.06
N GLU A 20 19.22 -6.11 8.00
CA GLU A 20 19.20 -7.57 8.02
C GLU A 20 18.44 -8.15 6.82
N MET A 21 17.24 -7.63 6.52
CA MET A 21 16.46 -8.04 5.34
C MET A 21 17.26 -7.81 4.04
N ARG A 22 17.96 -6.68 3.92
CA ARG A 22 18.81 -6.40 2.76
C ARG A 22 19.96 -7.41 2.64
N LEU A 23 20.57 -7.79 3.76
CA LEU A 23 21.65 -8.78 3.79
C LEU A 23 21.14 -10.18 3.40
N ALA A 24 20.08 -10.64 4.07
CA ALA A 24 19.46 -11.94 3.82
C ALA A 24 18.94 -12.05 2.38
N GLY A 25 18.19 -11.04 1.95
CA GLY A 25 17.55 -10.96 0.65
C GLY A 25 16.37 -11.93 0.50
N LEU A 26 15.40 -11.55 -0.32
CA LEU A 26 14.28 -12.40 -0.67
C LEU A 26 14.73 -13.48 -1.67
N PRO A 27 14.51 -14.79 -1.42
CA PRO A 27 14.79 -15.84 -2.39
C PRO A 27 14.16 -15.56 -3.76
N TRP A 28 14.97 -15.61 -4.81
CA TRP A 28 14.55 -15.21 -6.15
C TRP A 28 15.16 -16.08 -7.26
N ARG A 29 14.30 -16.67 -8.07
CA ARG A 29 14.64 -17.48 -9.26
C ARG A 29 14.65 -16.62 -10.51
N ALA A 30 15.84 -16.16 -10.89
CA ALA A 30 16.05 -15.31 -12.06
C ALA A 30 15.68 -15.99 -13.39
N ASP A 31 15.84 -17.31 -13.47
CA ASP A 31 15.39 -18.14 -14.60
C ASP A 31 13.87 -18.15 -14.74
N VAL A 32 13.14 -18.36 -13.63
CA VAL A 32 11.68 -18.27 -13.61
C VAL A 32 11.21 -16.86 -13.97
N HIS A 33 11.86 -15.82 -13.43
CA HIS A 33 11.53 -14.44 -13.80
C HIS A 33 11.68 -14.19 -15.31
N ARG A 34 12.79 -14.62 -15.92
CA ARG A 34 12.99 -14.50 -17.38
C ARG A 34 11.92 -15.25 -18.17
N ALA A 35 11.52 -16.44 -17.73
CA ALA A 35 10.46 -17.20 -18.38
C ALA A 35 9.11 -16.47 -18.31
N VAL A 36 8.76 -15.89 -17.15
CA VAL A 36 7.55 -15.07 -16.98
C VAL A 36 7.59 -13.83 -17.89
N LEU A 37 8.73 -13.15 -17.98
CA LEU A 37 8.85 -11.99 -18.88
C LEU A 37 8.71 -12.40 -20.34
N GLN A 38 9.29 -13.53 -20.76
CA GLN A 38 9.15 -14.05 -22.12
C GLN A 38 7.69 -14.44 -22.43
N GLU A 39 6.99 -15.07 -21.48
CA GLU A 39 5.56 -15.41 -21.59
C GLU A 39 4.69 -14.16 -21.77
N LEU A 40 4.95 -13.10 -20.99
CA LEU A 40 4.11 -11.90 -20.97
C LEU A 40 4.44 -10.89 -22.08
N LEU A 41 5.71 -10.73 -22.39
CA LEU A 41 6.22 -9.64 -23.24
C LEU A 41 6.72 -10.13 -24.61
N GLY A 42 6.92 -11.45 -24.78
CA GLY A 42 7.44 -12.05 -26.01
C GLY A 42 8.96 -11.88 -26.15
N GLU A 43 9.43 -12.07 -27.39
CA GLU A 43 10.85 -11.95 -27.73
C GLU A 43 11.39 -10.53 -27.54
N ARG A 44 12.65 -10.44 -27.13
CA ARG A 44 13.39 -9.18 -27.05
C ARG A 44 14.15 -8.98 -28.37
N TYR A 45 13.88 -7.89 -29.08
CA TYR A 45 14.70 -7.52 -30.23
C TYR A 45 16.13 -7.20 -29.77
N ALA A 46 17.12 -7.69 -30.52
CA ALA A 46 18.52 -7.34 -30.27
C ALA A 46 18.71 -5.83 -30.48
N GLY A 47 19.20 -5.12 -29.45
CA GLY A 47 19.50 -3.68 -29.54
C GLY A 47 18.66 -2.73 -28.70
N GLY A 48 17.75 -3.22 -27.84
CA GLY A 48 17.06 -2.39 -26.84
C GLY A 48 15.71 -1.81 -27.25
N GLY A 49 15.06 -2.38 -28.27
CA GLY A 49 13.68 -2.07 -28.63
C GLY A 49 12.66 -2.65 -27.65
N GLU A 50 11.41 -2.16 -27.74
CA GLU A 50 10.30 -2.71 -26.95
C GLU A 50 10.10 -4.20 -27.24
N PRO A 51 9.76 -5.02 -26.24
CA PRO A 51 9.39 -6.41 -26.45
C PRO A 51 8.27 -6.57 -27.47
N ARG A 52 8.31 -7.67 -28.23
CA ARG A 52 7.37 -7.94 -29.34
C ARG A 52 5.91 -7.66 -28.98
N ARG A 53 5.44 -8.10 -27.81
CA ARG A 53 4.02 -7.94 -27.44
C ARG A 53 3.63 -6.48 -27.20
N LEU A 54 4.55 -5.64 -26.72
CA LEU A 54 4.28 -4.21 -26.55
C LEU A 54 4.20 -3.50 -27.89
N ALA A 55 5.10 -3.83 -28.82
CA ALA A 55 5.06 -3.31 -30.18
C ALA A 55 3.75 -3.68 -30.91
N GLU A 56 3.33 -4.94 -30.84
CA GLU A 56 2.05 -5.40 -31.41
C GLU A 56 0.86 -4.63 -30.84
N LEU A 57 0.81 -4.44 -29.52
CA LEU A 57 -0.27 -3.69 -28.88
C LEU A 57 -0.25 -2.20 -29.24
N ALA A 58 0.94 -1.60 -29.40
CA ALA A 58 1.06 -0.21 -29.87
C ALA A 58 0.56 -0.05 -31.31
N ASP A 59 0.81 -1.04 -32.17
CA ASP A 59 0.29 -1.08 -33.54
C ASP A 59 -1.23 -1.27 -33.55
N GLU A 60 -1.78 -2.15 -32.71
CA GLU A 60 -3.24 -2.33 -32.53
C GLU A 60 -3.92 -1.02 -32.07
N VAL A 61 -3.33 -0.32 -31.10
CA VAL A 61 -3.83 1.00 -30.65
C VAL A 61 -3.78 2.02 -31.79
N SER A 62 -2.66 2.09 -32.51
CA SER A 62 -2.50 3.03 -33.63
C SER A 62 -3.50 2.75 -34.75
N ALA A 63 -3.70 1.47 -35.10
CA ALA A 63 -4.66 1.05 -36.11
C ALA A 63 -6.10 1.42 -35.71
N ALA A 64 -6.46 1.24 -34.44
CA ALA A 64 -7.78 1.59 -33.93
C ALA A 64 -8.08 3.10 -33.97
N PHE A 65 -7.06 3.96 -33.87
CA PHE A 65 -7.19 5.41 -34.05
C PHE A 65 -6.98 5.87 -35.50
N GLY A 66 -6.57 4.98 -36.42
CA GLY A 66 -6.24 5.34 -37.80
C GLY A 66 -4.99 6.22 -37.97
N ARG A 67 -4.17 6.34 -36.93
CA ARG A 67 -2.92 7.11 -36.93
C ARG A 67 -1.91 6.52 -35.95
N HIS A 68 -0.64 6.90 -36.08
CA HIS A 68 0.34 6.54 -35.07
C HIS A 68 0.01 7.19 -33.72
N VAL A 69 -0.02 6.37 -32.66
CA VAL A 69 -0.27 6.77 -31.27
C VAL A 69 0.76 6.08 -30.38
N ARG A 70 1.41 6.84 -29.50
CA ARG A 70 2.33 6.30 -28.49
C ARG A 70 1.58 6.00 -27.18
N PRO A 71 1.30 4.72 -26.85
CA PRO A 71 0.42 4.39 -25.72
C PRO A 71 1.10 4.58 -24.35
N ASP A 72 2.42 4.65 -24.32
CA ASP A 72 3.23 4.97 -23.13
C ASP A 72 3.11 6.43 -22.71
N LEU A 73 2.67 7.32 -23.61
CA LEU A 73 2.52 8.75 -23.33
C LEU A 73 1.07 9.16 -23.11
N PRO A 74 0.69 9.50 -21.86
CA PRO A 74 -0.69 9.88 -21.54
C PRO A 74 -1.23 11.02 -22.41
N ALA A 75 -0.41 12.03 -22.72
CA ALA A 75 -0.82 13.18 -23.51
C ALA A 75 -1.19 12.81 -24.96
N ASP A 76 -0.48 11.87 -25.58
CA ASP A 76 -0.77 11.43 -26.96
C ASP A 76 -2.07 10.61 -27.00
N VAL A 77 -2.29 9.75 -26.00
CA VAL A 77 -3.53 9.00 -25.83
C VAL A 77 -4.73 9.94 -25.61
N VAL A 78 -4.62 10.94 -24.73
CA VAL A 78 -5.69 11.94 -24.51
C VAL A 78 -6.00 12.68 -25.80
N LYS A 79 -4.97 13.07 -26.55
CA LYS A 79 -5.13 13.72 -27.86
C LYS A 79 -5.83 12.80 -28.86
N ALA A 80 -5.47 11.53 -28.93
CA ALA A 80 -6.06 10.55 -29.84
C ALA A 80 -7.56 10.35 -29.58
N PHE A 81 -7.96 10.22 -28.31
CA PHE A 81 -9.36 10.16 -27.94
C PHE A 81 -10.10 11.46 -28.28
N ALA A 82 -9.51 12.63 -28.01
CA ALA A 82 -10.12 13.91 -28.32
C ALA A 82 -10.37 14.08 -29.83
N GLU A 83 -9.43 13.66 -30.68
CA GLU A 83 -9.58 13.65 -32.14
C GLU A 83 -10.64 12.66 -32.63
N ALA A 84 -10.82 11.54 -31.91
CA ALA A 84 -11.92 10.60 -32.11
C ALA A 84 -13.27 11.10 -31.54
N GLY A 85 -13.34 12.34 -31.04
CA GLY A 85 -14.56 12.95 -30.49
C GLY A 85 -14.89 12.53 -29.05
N ILE A 86 -13.98 11.85 -28.35
CA ILE A 86 -14.16 11.34 -26.99
C ILE A 86 -13.30 12.16 -26.02
N LYS A 87 -13.94 12.94 -25.15
CA LYS A 87 -13.21 13.74 -24.17
C LYS A 87 -12.89 12.91 -22.93
N ILE A 88 -11.61 12.63 -22.73
CA ILE A 88 -11.09 12.04 -21.47
C ILE A 88 -10.20 13.04 -20.75
N THR A 89 -10.24 13.01 -19.41
CA THR A 89 -9.32 13.81 -18.58
C THR A 89 -8.10 13.02 -18.16
N SER A 90 -8.20 11.69 -18.07
CA SER A 90 -7.09 10.84 -17.67
C SER A 90 -7.09 9.53 -18.45
N THR A 91 -5.92 8.89 -18.54
CA THR A 91 -5.75 7.57 -19.16
C THR A 91 -5.84 6.43 -18.14
N ARG A 92 -6.27 6.73 -16.90
CA ARG A 92 -6.47 5.72 -15.85
C ARG A 92 -7.50 4.68 -16.28
N ARG A 93 -7.26 3.43 -15.89
CA ARG A 93 -8.06 2.28 -16.34
C ARG A 93 -9.55 2.52 -16.19
N TRP A 94 -10.04 2.92 -15.02
CA TRP A 94 -11.47 3.12 -14.79
C TRP A 94 -12.07 4.30 -15.59
N THR A 95 -11.25 5.25 -16.04
CA THR A 95 -11.69 6.33 -16.93
C THR A 95 -11.88 5.83 -18.36
N ILE A 96 -11.02 4.92 -18.81
CA ILE A 96 -11.01 4.43 -20.20
C ILE A 96 -11.81 3.14 -20.39
N GLU A 97 -11.96 2.29 -19.37
CA GLU A 97 -12.59 0.97 -19.45
C GLU A 97 -14.09 1.03 -19.75
N SER A 98 -14.75 2.14 -19.43
CA SER A 98 -16.16 2.36 -19.77
C SER A 98 -16.39 2.99 -21.15
N ILE A 99 -15.32 3.26 -21.90
CA ILE A 99 -15.42 3.91 -23.21
C ILE A 99 -15.63 2.84 -24.27
N ASP A 100 -16.63 3.05 -25.12
CA ASP A 100 -16.87 2.20 -26.28
C ASP A 100 -15.98 2.66 -27.45
N HIS A 101 -14.75 2.13 -27.50
CA HIS A 101 -13.80 2.41 -28.59
C HIS A 101 -12.82 1.23 -28.79
N PRO A 102 -12.53 0.81 -30.04
CA PRO A 102 -11.69 -0.37 -30.31
C PRO A 102 -10.28 -0.30 -29.73
N ALA A 103 -9.73 0.90 -29.51
CA ALA A 103 -8.41 1.08 -28.90
C ALA A 103 -8.36 0.80 -27.39
N VAL A 104 -9.50 0.69 -26.70
CA VAL A 104 -9.52 0.61 -25.21
C VAL A 104 -8.91 -0.67 -24.69
N GLU A 105 -9.31 -1.83 -25.22
CA GLU A 105 -8.78 -3.12 -24.81
C GLU A 105 -7.25 -3.24 -25.04
N PRO A 106 -6.70 -2.97 -26.25
CA PRO A 106 -5.27 -3.05 -26.47
C PRO A 106 -4.49 -1.99 -25.67
N LEU A 107 -5.05 -0.80 -25.44
CA LEU A 107 -4.43 0.22 -24.59
C LEU A 107 -4.32 -0.23 -23.13
N ILE A 108 -5.38 -0.81 -22.56
CA ILE A 108 -5.35 -1.35 -21.19
C ILE A 108 -4.32 -2.48 -21.07
N ALA A 109 -4.30 -3.38 -22.05
CA ALA A 109 -3.31 -4.46 -22.11
C ALA A 109 -1.87 -3.92 -22.21
N TYR A 110 -1.64 -2.94 -23.08
CA TYR A 110 -0.34 -2.28 -23.25
C TYR A 110 0.12 -1.68 -21.92
N LYS A 111 -0.72 -0.84 -21.28
CA LYS A 111 -0.34 -0.15 -20.04
C LYS A 111 -0.04 -1.12 -18.91
N LYS A 112 -0.74 -2.25 -18.84
CA LYS A 112 -0.47 -3.32 -17.87
C LYS A 112 0.91 -3.94 -18.11
N LEU A 113 1.22 -4.34 -19.34
CA LEU A 113 2.49 -4.96 -19.70
C LEU A 113 3.66 -3.97 -19.63
N TYR A 114 3.45 -2.72 -20.04
CA TYR A 114 4.45 -1.66 -20.02
C TYR A 114 4.93 -1.35 -18.60
N ARG A 115 4.02 -1.37 -17.61
CA ARG A 115 4.38 -1.25 -16.20
C ARG A 115 5.23 -2.43 -15.72
N ILE A 116 4.94 -3.65 -16.15
CA ILE A 116 5.77 -4.83 -15.83
C ILE A 116 7.14 -4.69 -16.47
N TYR A 117 7.19 -4.31 -17.74
CA TYR A 117 8.42 -4.13 -18.50
C TYR A 117 9.34 -3.08 -17.87
N THR A 118 8.79 -1.92 -17.48
CA THR A 118 9.58 -0.83 -16.91
C THR A 118 9.94 -1.05 -15.43
N ALA A 119 9.01 -1.57 -14.62
CA ALA A 119 9.22 -1.70 -13.17
C ALA A 119 9.83 -3.03 -12.73
N HIS A 120 9.67 -4.10 -13.52
CA HIS A 120 10.14 -5.46 -13.20
C HIS A 120 10.72 -6.20 -14.42
N GLY A 121 11.14 -5.48 -15.47
CA GLY A 121 11.68 -6.10 -16.67
C GLY A 121 13.11 -6.65 -16.50
N TRP A 122 13.75 -6.93 -17.63
CA TRP A 122 15.10 -7.50 -17.64
C TRP A 122 16.15 -6.62 -16.96
N SER A 123 16.12 -5.30 -17.17
CA SER A 123 17.07 -4.38 -16.52
C SER A 123 16.93 -4.42 -15.00
N TRP A 124 15.68 -4.35 -14.51
CA TRP A 124 15.39 -4.50 -13.09
C TRP A 124 15.94 -5.82 -12.52
N LEU A 125 15.76 -6.92 -13.25
CA LEU A 125 16.27 -8.23 -12.81
C LEU A 125 17.80 -8.23 -12.69
N GLN A 126 18.53 -7.55 -13.59
CA GLN A 126 19.99 -7.44 -13.51
C GLN A 126 20.46 -6.55 -12.36
N ASP A 127 19.74 -5.45 -12.12
CA ASP A 127 20.12 -4.46 -11.13
C ASP A 127 19.91 -4.96 -9.69
N TRP A 128 18.81 -5.69 -9.47
CA TRP A 128 18.29 -5.96 -8.13
C TRP A 128 18.39 -7.42 -7.68
N VAL A 129 18.62 -8.36 -8.59
CA VAL A 129 18.73 -9.79 -8.28
C VAL A 129 20.14 -10.30 -8.52
N ARG A 130 20.79 -10.80 -7.47
CA ARG A 130 22.13 -11.38 -7.51
C ARG A 130 22.20 -12.58 -6.57
N GLU A 131 22.93 -13.62 -6.97
CA GLU A 131 23.15 -14.82 -6.12
C GLU A 131 21.83 -15.49 -5.67
N GLY A 132 20.80 -15.48 -6.53
CA GLY A 132 19.50 -16.06 -6.20
C GLY A 132 18.71 -15.29 -5.13
N ARG A 133 19.03 -14.01 -4.90
CA ARG A 133 18.35 -13.13 -3.95
C ARG A 133 17.99 -11.80 -4.57
N PHE A 134 16.77 -11.33 -4.31
CA PHE A 134 16.37 -9.94 -4.48
C PHE A 134 16.69 -9.17 -3.20
N ARG A 135 17.53 -8.13 -3.30
CA ARG A 135 18.01 -7.37 -2.13
C ARG A 135 17.56 -5.91 -2.23
N PRO A 136 16.32 -5.61 -1.82
CA PRO A 136 15.82 -4.23 -1.86
C PRO A 136 16.53 -3.34 -0.85
N GLU A 137 16.64 -2.05 -1.20
CA GLU A 137 17.08 -1.03 -0.27
C GLU A 137 15.87 -0.40 0.40
N TYR A 138 15.58 -0.84 1.63
CA TYR A 138 14.52 -0.25 2.45
C TYR A 138 14.96 1.08 3.04
N LEU A 139 14.02 2.03 3.09
CA LEU A 139 14.15 3.31 3.78
C LEU A 139 13.10 3.36 4.90
N PRO A 140 13.42 2.86 6.11
CA PRO A 140 12.55 3.01 7.26
C PRO A 140 12.27 4.47 7.55
N GLY A 141 11.00 4.80 7.85
CA GLY A 141 10.58 6.18 8.05
C GLY A 141 10.64 7.06 6.80
N GLY A 142 10.79 6.49 5.60
CA GLY A 142 10.91 7.23 4.34
C GLY A 142 9.69 8.09 3.96
N THR A 143 8.54 7.89 4.61
CA THR A 143 7.41 8.83 4.53
C THR A 143 7.18 9.58 5.83
N VAL A 144 6.54 10.74 5.73
CA VAL A 144 6.07 11.54 6.86
C VAL A 144 5.23 10.74 7.87
N SER A 145 4.47 9.74 7.41
CA SER A 145 3.65 8.87 8.27
C SER A 145 4.47 7.82 9.04
N GLY A 146 5.75 7.63 8.73
CA GLY A 146 6.57 6.55 9.28
C GLY A 146 6.56 5.27 8.46
N ARG A 147 5.74 5.19 7.40
CA ARG A 147 5.81 4.07 6.45
C ARG A 147 7.18 4.03 5.79
N TRP A 148 7.65 2.81 5.59
CA TRP A 148 8.90 2.55 4.89
C TRP A 148 8.72 2.76 3.40
N THR A 149 9.73 3.32 2.74
CA THR A 149 9.81 3.34 1.29
C THR A 149 10.95 2.41 0.86
N THR A 150 11.16 2.27 -0.44
CA THR A 150 12.34 1.59 -0.98
C THR A 150 13.02 2.51 -1.97
N ASN A 151 14.34 2.58 -1.92
CA ASN A 151 15.12 3.24 -2.95
C ASN A 151 15.37 2.27 -4.10
N GLY A 152 14.82 2.58 -5.27
CA GLY A 152 14.88 1.69 -6.42
C GLY A 152 14.24 0.32 -6.18
N GLY A 153 14.27 -0.55 -7.19
CA GLY A 153 13.95 -1.97 -7.02
C GLY A 153 12.49 -2.33 -6.79
N GLY A 154 11.56 -1.38 -6.63
CA GLY A 154 10.12 -1.65 -6.61
C GLY A 154 9.68 -2.72 -5.59
N ALA A 155 10.43 -2.91 -4.50
CA ALA A 155 10.22 -4.03 -3.58
C ALA A 155 8.83 -4.02 -2.98
N LEU A 156 8.29 -2.84 -2.70
CA LEU A 156 6.97 -2.67 -2.09
C LEU A 156 5.81 -3.03 -3.02
N GLN A 157 6.04 -3.42 -4.28
CA GLN A 157 4.97 -3.69 -5.23
C GLN A 157 5.29 -4.84 -6.20
N ILE A 158 5.69 -6.02 -5.71
CA ILE A 158 5.92 -7.19 -6.56
C ILE A 158 4.58 -7.65 -7.19
N PRO A 159 4.38 -7.54 -8.52
CA PRO A 159 3.13 -7.90 -9.18
C PRO A 159 2.85 -9.40 -9.04
N LYS A 160 1.58 -9.80 -8.90
CA LYS A 160 1.19 -11.22 -8.69
C LYS A 160 1.84 -12.18 -9.70
N VAL A 161 1.92 -11.79 -10.97
CA VAL A 161 2.56 -12.60 -12.02
C VAL A 161 4.07 -12.77 -11.81
N ILE A 162 4.76 -11.76 -11.27
CA ILE A 162 6.20 -11.80 -10.99
C ILE A 162 6.50 -12.56 -9.69
N ARG A 163 5.54 -12.64 -8.75
CA ARG A 163 5.70 -13.42 -7.50
C ARG A 163 6.05 -14.90 -7.75
N ARG A 164 5.77 -15.44 -8.95
CA ARG A 164 6.23 -16.76 -9.41
C ARG A 164 7.74 -16.95 -9.32
N ALA A 165 8.51 -15.86 -9.42
CA ALA A 165 9.96 -15.90 -9.30
C ALA A 165 10.45 -15.90 -7.85
N VAL A 166 9.58 -15.65 -6.87
CA VAL A 166 9.92 -15.71 -5.45
C VAL A 166 9.65 -17.14 -4.98
N VAL A 167 10.71 -17.91 -4.85
CA VAL A 167 10.67 -19.34 -4.54
C VAL A 167 11.64 -19.63 -3.41
N ALA A 168 11.16 -20.32 -2.36
CA ALA A 168 11.99 -20.75 -1.24
C ALA A 168 13.15 -21.64 -1.71
N ASP A 169 14.24 -21.61 -0.95
CA ASP A 169 15.33 -22.57 -1.13
C ASP A 169 14.86 -24.03 -0.93
N PRO A 170 15.57 -25.03 -1.49
CA PRO A 170 15.21 -26.44 -1.31
C PRO A 170 15.14 -26.86 0.17
N GLY A 171 14.01 -27.45 0.59
CA GLY A 171 13.75 -27.83 1.99
C GLY A 171 13.27 -26.68 2.88
N TRP A 172 13.06 -25.49 2.31
CA TRP A 172 12.60 -24.30 3.00
C TRP A 172 11.19 -23.91 2.54
N ARG A 173 10.57 -22.99 3.29
CA ARG A 173 9.26 -22.40 3.05
C ARG A 173 9.31 -20.89 3.25
N LEU A 174 8.39 -20.20 2.59
CA LEU A 174 8.03 -18.82 2.86
C LEU A 174 6.80 -18.83 3.76
N VAL A 175 6.93 -18.29 4.97
CA VAL A 175 5.80 -17.96 5.84
C VAL A 175 5.39 -16.53 5.52
N VAL A 176 4.36 -16.39 4.71
CA VAL A 176 3.81 -15.11 4.27
C VAL A 176 2.68 -14.74 5.20
N ALA A 177 2.75 -13.56 5.83
CA ALA A 177 1.77 -13.14 6.81
C ALA A 177 1.28 -11.72 6.52
N ASP A 178 -0.04 -11.54 6.48
CA ASP A 178 -0.71 -10.26 6.20
C ASP A 178 -1.62 -9.84 7.36
N ALA A 179 -1.46 -8.61 7.85
CA ALA A 179 -2.25 -8.06 8.93
C ALA A 179 -3.68 -7.71 8.45
N ALA A 180 -4.66 -8.48 8.89
CA ALA A 180 -6.02 -8.36 8.41
C ALA A 180 -6.70 -7.05 8.86
N GLN A 181 -7.02 -6.17 7.90
CA GLN A 181 -7.71 -4.90 8.12
C GLN A 181 -7.02 -4.02 9.18
N MET A 182 -5.69 -3.91 9.10
CA MET A 182 -4.83 -3.21 10.06
C MET A 182 -5.33 -1.79 10.38
N GLU A 183 -5.50 -0.91 9.38
CA GLU A 183 -5.84 0.49 9.62
C GLU A 183 -7.17 0.70 10.38
N PRO A 184 -8.29 0.06 10.00
CA PRO A 184 -9.51 0.08 10.80
C PRO A 184 -9.35 -0.42 12.24
N ARG A 185 -8.57 -1.48 12.48
CA ARG A 185 -8.32 -2.01 13.84
C ARG A 185 -7.49 -1.03 14.65
N VAL A 186 -6.50 -0.39 14.04
CA VAL A 186 -5.74 0.71 14.65
C VAL A 186 -6.67 1.87 15.00
N LEU A 187 -7.59 2.27 14.11
CA LEU A 187 -8.59 3.29 14.42
C LEU A 187 -9.45 2.90 15.64
N ALA A 188 -9.91 1.66 15.73
CA ALA A 188 -10.65 1.18 16.90
C ALA A 188 -9.83 1.34 18.19
N ALA A 189 -8.54 0.97 18.16
CA ALA A 189 -7.65 1.06 19.32
C ALA A 189 -7.32 2.51 19.74
N ILE A 190 -6.99 3.39 18.79
CA ILE A 190 -6.59 4.78 19.10
C ILE A 190 -7.78 5.67 19.49
N SER A 191 -8.96 5.40 18.94
CA SER A 191 -10.17 6.17 19.24
C SER A 191 -10.83 5.77 20.56
N ARG A 192 -10.57 4.55 21.03
CA ARG A 192 -11.21 3.97 22.22
C ARG A 192 -12.73 4.02 22.18
N ASP A 193 -13.29 3.86 20.99
CA ASP A 193 -14.74 3.68 20.81
C ASP A 193 -15.15 2.29 21.29
N PRO A 194 -15.97 2.15 22.36
CA PRO A 194 -16.29 0.84 22.92
C PRO A 194 -16.95 -0.09 21.92
N ALA A 195 -17.87 0.42 21.10
CA ALA A 195 -18.60 -0.38 20.12
C ALA A 195 -17.69 -0.80 18.96
N PHE A 196 -16.76 0.06 18.54
CA PHE A 196 -15.83 -0.29 17.47
C PHE A 196 -14.73 -1.24 17.95
N MET A 197 -14.24 -1.05 19.18
CA MET A 197 -13.29 -1.98 19.81
C MET A 197 -13.90 -3.37 20.04
N GLU A 198 -15.19 -3.44 20.42
CA GLU A 198 -15.93 -4.70 20.55
C GLU A 198 -15.96 -5.45 19.21
N VAL A 199 -16.34 -4.76 18.12
CA VAL A 199 -16.35 -5.33 16.76
C VAL A 199 -14.95 -5.75 16.31
N ALA A 200 -13.93 -4.93 16.58
CA ALA A 200 -12.55 -5.25 16.25
C ALA A 200 -11.91 -6.29 17.19
N GLY A 201 -12.59 -6.70 18.26
CA GLY A 201 -12.17 -7.77 19.14
C GLY A 201 -12.64 -9.16 18.69
N GLN A 202 -13.56 -9.22 17.72
CA GLN A 202 -14.11 -10.48 17.24
C GLN A 202 -13.14 -11.22 16.31
N ASP A 203 -13.28 -12.54 16.28
CA ASP A 203 -12.52 -13.48 15.44
C ASP A 203 -12.97 -13.48 13.97
N THR A 204 -14.02 -12.72 13.65
CA THR A 204 -14.60 -12.58 12.32
C THR A 204 -13.97 -11.45 11.52
N ASP A 205 -14.21 -11.44 10.20
CA ASP A 205 -13.85 -10.33 9.33
C ASP A 205 -14.43 -9.01 9.87
N LEU A 206 -13.58 -7.99 10.02
CA LEU A 206 -13.97 -6.73 10.64
C LEU A 206 -15.10 -6.04 9.88
N TYR A 207 -15.03 -6.03 8.54
CA TYR A 207 -16.03 -5.35 7.73
C TYR A 207 -17.36 -6.08 7.80
N GLN A 208 -17.36 -7.40 7.87
CA GLN A 208 -18.56 -8.19 8.11
C GLN A 208 -19.17 -7.85 9.46
N ALA A 209 -18.38 -7.84 10.54
CA ALA A 209 -18.88 -7.52 11.88
C ALA A 209 -19.37 -6.07 12.00
N VAL A 210 -18.73 -5.11 11.31
CA VAL A 210 -19.26 -3.73 11.17
C VAL A 210 -20.58 -3.75 10.41
N SER A 211 -20.66 -4.55 9.35
CA SER A 211 -21.83 -4.64 8.50
C SER A 211 -23.06 -5.20 9.22
N ASP A 212 -22.89 -6.30 9.95
CA ASP A 212 -23.97 -6.91 10.75
C ASP A 212 -24.52 -5.92 11.78
N ARG A 213 -23.65 -5.03 12.27
CA ARG A 213 -23.97 -4.05 13.32
C ARG A 213 -24.53 -2.72 12.80
N ALA A 214 -24.22 -2.34 11.56
CA ALA A 214 -24.52 -0.99 11.04
C ALA A 214 -25.06 -0.94 9.61
N PHE A 215 -24.81 -1.94 8.75
CA PHE A 215 -25.12 -1.92 7.31
C PHE A 215 -26.00 -3.10 6.87
N SER A 216 -26.80 -3.68 7.77
CA SER A 216 -27.75 -4.76 7.46
C SER A 216 -27.11 -5.97 6.73
N GLY A 217 -25.83 -6.25 6.99
CA GLY A 217 -25.11 -7.36 6.36
C GLY A 217 -24.44 -7.05 5.00
N ASP A 218 -24.59 -5.84 4.44
CA ASP A 218 -23.80 -5.41 3.28
C ASP A 218 -22.33 -5.12 3.65
N ARG A 219 -21.45 -6.10 3.47
CA ARG A 219 -20.01 -5.99 3.75
C ARG A 219 -19.30 -4.97 2.85
N ALA A 220 -19.71 -4.85 1.59
CA ALA A 220 -19.07 -3.95 0.64
C ALA A 220 -19.35 -2.49 1.02
N GLN A 221 -20.60 -2.18 1.38
CA GLN A 221 -20.97 -0.86 1.89
C GLN A 221 -20.27 -0.54 3.21
N ALA A 222 -20.18 -1.50 4.14
CA ALA A 222 -19.45 -1.31 5.41
C ALA A 222 -17.96 -1.01 5.18
N LYS A 223 -17.31 -1.72 4.26
CA LYS A 223 -15.92 -1.45 3.87
C LYS A 223 -15.75 -0.05 3.31
N LEU A 224 -16.59 0.35 2.35
CA LEU A 224 -16.55 1.69 1.76
C LEU A 224 -16.78 2.78 2.82
N ALA A 225 -17.71 2.56 3.74
CA ALA A 225 -17.99 3.49 4.81
C ALA A 225 -16.78 3.69 5.73
N VAL A 226 -16.19 2.60 6.23
CA VAL A 226 -15.05 2.65 7.14
C VAL A 226 -13.83 3.28 6.47
N LEU A 227 -13.53 2.89 5.23
CA LEU A 227 -12.44 3.50 4.46
C LEU A 227 -12.72 4.97 4.15
N GLY A 228 -13.96 5.34 3.83
CA GLY A 228 -14.35 6.74 3.65
C GLY A 228 -14.19 7.57 4.92
N ALA A 229 -14.50 6.99 6.08
CA ALA A 229 -14.28 7.61 7.37
C ALA A 229 -12.80 7.74 7.74
N ILE A 230 -11.92 6.81 7.34
CA ILE A 230 -10.47 6.93 7.55
C ILE A 230 -9.88 7.96 6.58
N TYR A 231 -10.23 7.88 5.30
CA TYR A 231 -9.59 8.64 4.22
C TYR A 231 -10.22 9.99 3.90
N GLY A 232 -11.35 10.32 4.53
CA GLY A 232 -12.04 11.59 4.32
C GLY A 232 -12.70 11.71 2.93
N GLN A 233 -13.10 10.59 2.33
CA GLN A 233 -13.88 10.61 1.09
C GLN A 233 -15.34 10.94 1.41
N THR A 234 -15.85 12.04 0.84
CA THR A 234 -17.20 12.58 1.11
C THR A 234 -18.12 12.63 -0.12
N SER A 235 -17.78 11.90 -1.20
CA SER A 235 -18.55 11.91 -2.44
C SER A 235 -19.58 10.76 -2.50
N GLY A 236 -20.69 10.98 -3.22
CA GLY A 236 -21.76 9.98 -3.43
C GLY A 236 -22.47 9.57 -2.14
N ASP A 237 -22.75 8.27 -1.97
CA ASP A 237 -23.34 7.73 -0.74
C ASP A 237 -22.41 7.79 0.49
N GLY A 238 -21.18 8.30 0.34
CA GLY A 238 -20.21 8.47 1.42
C GLY A 238 -20.71 9.31 2.59
N LEU A 239 -21.54 10.35 2.34
CA LEU A 239 -22.12 11.17 3.41
C LEU A 239 -23.14 10.40 4.26
N LYS A 240 -23.99 9.59 3.63
CA LYS A 240 -24.97 8.74 4.35
C LYS A 240 -24.26 7.68 5.18
N ASN A 241 -23.26 7.03 4.57
CA ASN A 241 -22.44 6.02 5.23
C ASN A 241 -21.67 6.60 6.43
N LEU A 242 -21.11 7.81 6.29
CA LEU A 242 -20.43 8.51 7.38
C LEU A 242 -21.39 8.89 8.50
N ALA A 243 -22.61 9.35 8.20
CA ALA A 243 -23.63 9.66 9.21
C ALA A 243 -24.01 8.41 10.03
N LEU A 244 -24.14 7.27 9.36
CA LEU A 244 -24.42 5.99 10.02
C LEU A 244 -23.27 5.54 10.92
N LEU A 245 -22.02 5.63 10.44
CA LEU A 245 -20.84 5.36 11.26
C LEU A 245 -20.73 6.32 12.45
N ARG A 246 -21.01 7.60 12.26
CA ARG A 246 -21.00 8.59 13.36
C ARG A 246 -22.00 8.24 14.45
N ARG A 247 -23.17 7.70 14.08
CA ARG A 247 -24.16 7.24 15.05
C ARG A 247 -23.70 5.96 15.78
N ARG A 248 -23.04 5.03 15.08
CA ARG A 248 -22.68 3.73 15.65
C ARG A 248 -21.36 3.71 16.41
N PHE A 249 -20.38 4.48 15.93
CA PHE A 249 -19.00 4.58 16.43
C PHE A 249 -18.61 6.06 16.59
N PRO A 250 -19.31 6.81 17.45
CA PRO A 250 -19.15 8.26 17.55
C PRO A 250 -17.73 8.69 17.94
N LYS A 251 -17.03 7.95 18.82
CA LYS A 251 -15.67 8.31 19.23
C LYS A 251 -14.66 8.03 18.12
N ALA A 252 -14.87 6.98 17.33
CA ALA A 252 -14.02 6.67 16.17
C ALA A 252 -14.07 7.79 15.13
N VAL A 253 -15.29 8.22 14.77
CA VAL A 253 -15.47 9.32 13.80
C VAL A 253 -14.99 10.65 14.37
N ALA A 254 -15.28 10.95 15.64
CA ALA A 254 -14.80 12.17 16.29
C ALA A 254 -13.26 12.24 16.35
N TYR A 255 -12.57 11.12 16.54
CA TYR A 255 -11.11 11.07 16.59
C TYR A 255 -10.47 11.55 15.28
N VAL A 256 -10.94 11.02 14.14
CA VAL A 256 -10.42 11.39 12.82
C VAL A 256 -10.87 12.78 12.38
N ASP A 257 -12.07 13.21 12.76
CA ASP A 257 -12.54 14.57 12.51
C ASP A 257 -11.74 15.60 13.31
N GLU A 258 -11.37 15.28 14.56
CA GLU A 258 -10.51 16.15 15.36
C GLU A 258 -9.13 16.31 14.73
N ALA A 259 -8.55 15.23 14.20
CA ALA A 259 -7.29 15.29 13.47
C ALA A 259 -7.40 16.15 12.20
N ALA A 260 -8.52 16.04 11.47
CA ALA A 260 -8.79 16.87 10.29
C ALA A 260 -8.89 18.35 10.66
N ARG A 261 -9.73 18.67 11.66
CA ARG A 261 -9.92 20.01 12.18
C ARG A 261 -8.62 20.61 12.71
N ALA A 262 -7.82 19.83 13.41
CA ALA A 262 -6.50 20.24 13.87
C ALA A 262 -5.57 20.60 12.71
N GLY A 263 -5.57 19.80 11.64
CA GLY A 263 -4.81 20.11 10.43
C GLY A 263 -5.29 21.38 9.73
N GLU A 264 -6.60 21.56 9.58
CA GLU A 264 -7.22 22.75 8.99
C GLU A 264 -6.91 24.02 9.76
N GLU A 265 -6.87 23.94 11.09
CA GLU A 265 -6.52 25.03 12.01
C GLU A 265 -4.99 25.22 12.17
N GLY A 266 -4.17 24.42 11.49
CA GLY A 266 -2.70 24.49 11.59
C GLY A 266 -2.13 24.00 12.93
N ARG A 267 -2.93 23.33 13.76
CA ARG A 267 -2.49 22.73 15.03
C ARG A 267 -1.61 21.51 14.78
N LEU A 268 -0.83 21.15 15.81
CA LEU A 268 -0.02 19.94 15.80
C LEU A 268 -0.91 18.69 15.85
N VAL A 269 -0.64 17.77 14.93
CA VAL A 269 -1.26 16.45 14.86
C VAL A 269 -0.19 15.39 15.10
N ARG A 270 -0.50 14.38 15.92
CA ARG A 270 0.45 13.32 16.27
C ARG A 270 -0.18 11.94 16.15
N THR A 271 0.63 10.93 15.84
CA THR A 271 0.25 9.52 15.97
C THR A 271 0.11 9.14 17.45
N TRP A 272 -0.41 7.94 17.70
CA TRP A 272 -0.59 7.41 19.05
C TRP A 272 0.71 7.35 19.86
N LEU A 273 1.83 6.97 19.23
CA LEU A 273 3.14 6.94 19.88
C LEU A 273 3.87 8.28 19.89
N GLY A 274 3.36 9.26 19.15
CA GLY A 274 3.77 10.66 19.25
C GLY A 274 4.53 11.21 18.04
N ARG A 275 4.65 10.46 16.93
CA ARG A 275 5.20 10.97 15.67
C ARG A 275 4.43 12.21 15.28
N THR A 276 5.13 13.31 15.04
CA THR A 276 4.50 14.59 14.74
C THR A 276 4.34 14.75 13.24
N CYS A 277 3.11 15.06 12.81
CA CYS A 277 2.81 15.42 11.44
C CYS A 277 3.60 16.68 11.06
N PRO A 278 4.39 16.67 9.98
CA PRO A 278 5.11 17.87 9.52
C PRO A 278 4.14 19.03 9.27
N PRO A 279 4.55 20.28 9.49
CA PRO A 279 3.72 21.46 9.20
C PRO A 279 3.32 21.50 7.72
N ALA A 280 2.27 22.24 7.38
CA ALA A 280 1.90 22.47 5.99
C ALA A 280 3.03 23.28 5.31
N VAL A 281 3.84 22.61 4.50
CA VAL A 281 4.91 23.26 3.75
C VAL A 281 4.28 24.16 2.69
N GLY A 282 4.62 25.45 2.69
CA GLY A 282 4.29 26.34 1.58
C GLY A 282 5.08 25.93 0.34
N SER A 283 4.42 25.24 -0.60
CA SER A 283 4.71 25.20 -2.04
C SER A 283 6.17 25.32 -2.53
N ALA A 284 7.14 24.59 -1.98
CA ALA A 284 8.50 24.59 -2.55
C ALA A 284 9.21 23.23 -2.64
N GLU A 285 8.97 22.27 -1.75
CA GLU A 285 9.73 21.01 -1.78
C GLU A 285 8.78 19.83 -1.57
N ALA A 286 8.13 19.41 -2.65
CA ALA A 286 7.37 18.17 -2.72
C ALA A 286 8.31 17.02 -3.07
N GLU A 287 9.13 16.59 -2.12
CA GLU A 287 9.76 15.27 -2.19
C GLU A 287 8.72 14.20 -1.82
N GLU A 288 8.12 13.66 -2.88
CA GLU A 288 7.78 12.25 -3.03
C GLU A 288 7.05 11.58 -1.84
N ALA A 289 5.82 12.01 -1.61
CA ALA A 289 4.87 11.28 -0.79
C ALA A 289 4.48 9.96 -1.48
N GLY A 290 5.12 8.85 -1.09
CA GLY A 290 4.77 7.48 -1.46
C GLY A 290 3.41 6.99 -0.94
N LEU A 291 2.36 7.80 -1.08
CA LEU A 291 0.97 7.34 -1.02
C LEU A 291 0.61 6.79 -2.41
N PRO A 292 -0.13 5.68 -2.54
CA PRO A 292 -0.93 5.46 -3.74
C PRO A 292 -2.00 6.55 -3.75
N GLN A 293 -1.66 7.71 -4.32
CA GLN A 293 -2.65 8.71 -4.65
C GLN A 293 -3.22 8.33 -6.01
N ASP A 294 -4.50 8.00 -6.04
CA ASP A 294 -5.33 8.37 -7.18
C ASP A 294 -5.41 9.90 -7.19
N GLU A 295 -4.33 10.57 -7.61
CA GLU A 295 -4.26 12.04 -7.70
C GLU A 295 -5.37 12.57 -8.63
N PRO A 296 -6.12 13.60 -8.25
CA PRO A 296 -6.75 14.47 -9.23
C PRO A 296 -5.67 15.40 -9.77
N GLU A 297 -5.52 15.43 -11.10
CA GLU A 297 -4.61 16.29 -11.83
C GLU A 297 -4.75 17.77 -11.43
N ARG A 298 -3.60 18.46 -11.35
CA ARG A 298 -3.52 19.92 -11.39
C ARG A 298 -3.91 20.38 -12.79
N ALA A 299 -5.06 21.04 -12.92
CA ALA A 299 -5.38 21.83 -14.10
C ALA A 299 -4.52 23.11 -14.13
N GLY A 300 -3.92 23.38 -15.30
CA GLY A 300 -3.03 24.51 -15.54
C GLY A 300 -3.73 25.87 -15.57
N ALA A 301 -3.05 26.83 -14.92
CA ALA A 301 -2.79 28.23 -15.21
C ALA A 301 -3.83 29.18 -15.87
N GLU A 302 -3.79 30.41 -15.35
CA GLU A 302 -4.25 31.70 -15.87
C GLU A 302 -5.69 32.14 -15.55
N GLY A 303 -5.82 32.92 -14.47
CA GLY A 303 -7.02 33.67 -14.11
C GLY A 303 -6.78 34.50 -12.85
N GLU A 304 -7.11 35.79 -12.92
CA GLU A 304 -6.84 36.85 -11.94
C GLU A 304 -7.17 36.52 -10.47
N PHE A 305 -6.34 37.09 -9.60
CA PHE A 305 -6.45 37.06 -8.14
C PHE A 305 -7.75 37.72 -7.67
N THR A 306 -8.63 36.99 -6.99
CA THR A 306 -9.71 37.61 -6.20
C THR A 306 -10.02 36.79 -4.94
N TYR A 307 -10.20 37.51 -3.82
CA TYR A 307 -10.22 37.04 -2.44
C TYR A 307 -11.32 36.01 -2.11
N GLY A 308 -10.90 34.88 -1.52
CA GLY A 308 -11.74 33.82 -0.93
C GLY A 308 -10.91 32.79 -0.14
N TYR A 309 -10.08 33.26 0.81
CA TYR A 309 -8.98 32.54 1.45
C TYR A 309 -9.35 31.58 2.61
N ALA A 310 -10.45 30.82 2.51
CA ALA A 310 -10.64 29.59 3.31
C ALA A 310 -10.25 28.37 2.45
N SER A 311 -9.04 28.46 1.89
CA SER A 311 -8.63 27.89 0.60
C SER A 311 -8.63 26.36 0.57
N SER A 312 -8.78 25.78 -0.62
CA SER A 312 -8.65 24.34 -0.91
C SER A 312 -7.48 23.63 -0.20
N ASN A 313 -6.44 24.38 0.16
CA ASN A 313 -5.28 23.93 0.92
C ASN A 313 -5.61 23.51 2.37
N SER A 314 -6.52 24.22 3.07
CA SER A 314 -6.92 23.85 4.45
C SER A 314 -7.68 22.52 4.47
N ARG A 315 -8.67 22.35 3.60
CA ARG A 315 -9.42 21.09 3.46
C ARG A 315 -8.54 19.93 2.98
N ALA A 316 -7.57 20.19 2.11
CA ALA A 316 -6.58 19.19 1.71
C ALA A 316 -5.71 18.78 2.91
N ARG A 317 -5.29 19.75 3.72
CA ARG A 317 -4.55 19.52 4.96
C ARG A 317 -5.36 18.73 5.98
N GLY A 318 -6.64 19.01 6.15
CA GLY A 318 -7.54 18.26 7.02
C GLY A 318 -7.66 16.78 6.60
N ARG A 319 -7.85 16.50 5.30
CA ARG A 319 -7.83 15.12 4.79
C ARG A 319 -6.48 14.44 5.04
N PHE A 320 -5.38 15.15 4.83
CA PHE A 320 -4.05 14.61 5.07
C PHE A 320 -3.83 14.24 6.55
N THR A 321 -4.16 15.13 7.49
CA THR A 321 -3.96 14.87 8.93
C THR A 321 -4.92 13.80 9.47
N ARG A 322 -6.14 13.71 8.92
CA ARG A 322 -7.09 12.62 9.16
C ARG A 322 -6.46 11.25 8.86
N ASN A 323 -5.84 11.13 7.69
CA ASN A 323 -5.21 9.88 7.25
C ASN A 323 -3.95 9.60 8.07
N PHE A 324 -3.17 10.65 8.33
CA PHE A 324 -1.91 10.59 9.06
C PHE A 324 -2.06 9.92 10.43
N VAL A 325 -3.09 10.28 11.23
CA VAL A 325 -3.22 9.73 12.59
C VAL A 325 -3.48 8.23 12.59
N VAL A 326 -4.19 7.71 11.59
CA VAL A 326 -4.46 6.27 11.47
C VAL A 326 -3.27 5.55 10.87
N GLN A 327 -2.80 5.99 9.70
CA GLN A 327 -1.71 5.35 8.97
C GLN A 327 -0.39 5.40 9.73
N GLY A 328 -0.10 6.53 10.37
CA GLY A 328 1.12 6.67 11.16
C GLY A 328 1.07 5.88 12.45
N SER A 329 -0.08 5.81 13.13
CA SER A 329 -0.22 4.91 14.28
C SER A 329 -0.12 3.44 13.89
N ALA A 330 -0.54 3.08 12.67
CA ALA A 330 -0.36 1.74 12.12
C ALA A 330 1.11 1.45 11.83
N ALA A 331 1.83 2.38 11.18
CA ALA A 331 3.27 2.25 10.94
C ALA A 331 4.06 2.12 12.26
N ASP A 332 3.71 2.92 13.25
CA ASP A 332 4.32 2.86 14.59
C ASP A 332 4.08 1.50 15.27
N TRP A 333 2.88 0.93 15.16
CA TRP A 333 2.58 -0.42 15.64
C TRP A 333 3.37 -1.48 14.87
N THR A 334 3.46 -1.37 13.55
CA THR A 334 4.19 -2.33 12.72
C THR A 334 5.69 -2.37 13.07
N LEU A 335 6.32 -1.24 13.41
CA LEU A 335 7.71 -1.24 13.88
C LEU A 335 7.89 -2.12 15.12
N LEU A 336 6.92 -2.14 16.03
CA LEU A 336 6.94 -3.02 17.20
C LEU A 336 6.69 -4.48 16.83
N VAL A 337 5.86 -4.76 15.82
CA VAL A 337 5.72 -6.13 15.26
C VAL A 337 7.07 -6.61 14.72
N LEU A 338 7.74 -5.80 13.90
CA LEU A 338 9.05 -6.14 13.32
C LEU A 338 10.10 -6.36 14.40
N ALA A 339 10.17 -5.49 15.41
CA ALA A 339 11.11 -5.64 16.52
C ALA A 339 10.84 -6.90 17.36
N ALA A 340 9.57 -7.20 17.65
CA ALA A 340 9.18 -8.40 18.39
C ALA A 340 9.42 -9.68 17.59
N LEU A 341 9.12 -9.66 16.29
CA LEU A 341 9.35 -10.77 15.38
C LEU A 341 10.85 -11.05 15.26
N ARG A 342 11.68 -10.03 14.98
CA ARG A 342 13.15 -10.16 14.94
C ARG A 342 13.68 -10.86 16.19
N ARG A 343 13.22 -10.46 17.38
CA ARG A 343 13.64 -11.10 18.64
C ARG A 343 13.21 -12.57 18.70
N SER A 344 11.99 -12.87 18.28
CA SER A 344 11.40 -14.22 18.35
C SER A 344 12.03 -15.20 17.35
N LEU A 345 12.64 -14.70 16.27
CA LEU A 345 13.35 -15.52 15.28
C LEU A 345 14.79 -15.87 15.68
N THR A 346 15.37 -15.25 16.72
CA THR A 346 16.81 -15.40 17.08
C THR A 346 17.25 -16.85 17.30
N ASP A 347 16.38 -17.69 17.86
CA ASP A 347 16.66 -19.10 18.17
C ASP A 347 16.19 -20.07 17.07
N LEU A 348 15.75 -19.54 15.93
CA LEU A 348 15.28 -20.29 14.78
C LEU A 348 16.26 -20.16 13.63
N ALA A 349 16.32 -21.17 12.76
CA ALA A 349 16.94 -21.04 11.44
C ALA A 349 15.99 -20.28 10.50
N ALA A 350 15.61 -19.05 10.83
CA ALA A 350 14.58 -18.31 10.09
C ALA A 350 15.00 -16.84 9.90
N GLU A 351 14.81 -16.34 8.68
CA GLU A 351 15.18 -14.98 8.30
C GLU A 351 13.93 -14.21 7.89
N LEU A 352 13.73 -13.02 8.46
CA LEU A 352 12.78 -12.06 7.90
C LEU A 352 13.40 -11.53 6.59
N VAL A 353 12.73 -11.73 5.46
CA VAL A 353 13.29 -11.45 4.13
C VAL A 353 12.50 -10.42 3.32
N PHE A 354 11.30 -10.08 3.76
CA PHE A 354 10.47 -9.09 3.10
C PHE A 354 9.51 -8.41 4.06
N PHE A 355 9.29 -7.13 3.81
CA PHE A 355 8.30 -6.33 4.49
C PHE A 355 7.60 -5.37 3.51
N GLN A 356 6.28 -5.31 3.60
CA GLN A 356 5.43 -4.36 2.89
C GLN A 356 4.27 -3.94 3.79
N HIS A 357 4.50 -2.95 4.66
CA HIS A 357 3.51 -2.26 5.52
C HIS A 357 2.68 -3.14 6.47
N ASP A 358 1.80 -3.98 5.94
CA ASP A 358 0.96 -4.94 6.63
C ASP A 358 1.37 -6.40 6.34
N GLU A 359 2.28 -6.63 5.39
CA GLU A 359 2.78 -7.95 5.03
C GLU A 359 4.25 -8.15 5.45
N VAL A 360 4.55 -9.33 6.00
CA VAL A 360 5.91 -9.82 6.25
C VAL A 360 6.10 -11.20 5.62
N ILE A 361 7.32 -11.49 5.17
CA ILE A 361 7.69 -12.84 4.72
C ILE A 361 8.93 -13.30 5.47
N VAL A 362 8.81 -14.46 6.12
CA VAL A 362 9.92 -15.14 6.77
C VAL A 362 10.29 -16.37 5.96
N HIS A 363 11.58 -16.53 5.65
CA HIS A 363 12.13 -17.69 4.96
C HIS A 363 12.79 -18.61 5.99
N CYS A 364 12.34 -19.86 6.07
CA CYS A 364 12.80 -20.83 7.08
C CYS A 364 12.73 -22.27 6.56
N PRO A 365 13.47 -23.23 7.15
CA PRO A 365 13.27 -24.65 6.93
C PRO A 365 11.81 -25.04 7.15
N GLU A 366 11.32 -26.01 6.39
CA GLU A 366 9.93 -26.47 6.48
C GLU A 366 9.52 -26.88 7.91
N ALA A 367 10.44 -27.51 8.65
CA ALA A 367 10.21 -27.93 10.03
C ALA A 367 9.99 -26.76 11.01
N GLU A 368 10.51 -25.57 10.72
CA GLU A 368 10.38 -24.38 11.58
C GLU A 368 9.14 -23.53 11.25
N ALA A 369 8.48 -23.78 10.11
CA ALA A 369 7.36 -22.96 9.64
C ALA A 369 6.20 -22.81 10.66
N PRO A 370 5.79 -23.85 11.41
CA PRO A 370 4.78 -23.68 12.46
C PRO A 370 5.23 -22.73 13.58
N ARG A 371 6.50 -22.84 14.02
CA ARG A 371 7.06 -21.99 15.08
C ARG A 371 7.19 -20.53 14.61
N VAL A 372 7.51 -20.32 13.34
CA VAL A 372 7.53 -18.98 12.73
C VAL A 372 6.12 -18.37 12.67
N ALA A 373 5.10 -19.14 12.31
CA ALA A 373 3.72 -18.67 12.32
C ALA A 373 3.24 -18.25 13.72
N ASP A 374 3.60 -19.03 14.75
CA ASP A 374 3.36 -18.67 16.15
C ASP A 374 4.12 -17.41 16.56
N ALA A 375 5.40 -17.30 16.18
CA ALA A 375 6.22 -16.12 16.47
C ALA A 375 5.60 -14.84 15.87
N ILE A 376 5.02 -14.89 14.67
CA ILE A 376 4.31 -13.75 14.05
C ILE A 376 3.06 -13.39 14.84
N ARG A 377 2.26 -14.37 15.24
CA ARG A 377 1.06 -14.15 16.07
C ARG A 377 1.43 -13.51 17.41
N GLU A 378 2.42 -14.05 18.10
CA GLU A 378 2.89 -13.55 19.39
C GLU A 378 3.51 -12.14 19.28
N ALA A 379 4.27 -11.88 18.21
CA ALA A 379 4.80 -10.55 17.92
C ALA A 379 3.68 -9.53 17.71
N SER A 380 2.62 -9.89 16.98
CA SER A 380 1.45 -9.04 16.78
C SER A 380 0.72 -8.73 18.09
N GLU A 381 0.47 -9.76 18.91
CA GLU A 381 -0.18 -9.60 20.21
C GLU A 381 0.65 -8.73 21.16
N LEU A 382 1.97 -8.96 21.21
CA LEU A 382 2.89 -8.15 22.02
C LEU A 382 2.92 -6.70 21.53
N ALA A 383 3.03 -6.46 20.22
CA ALA A 383 3.00 -5.12 19.66
C ALA A 383 1.67 -4.41 19.96
N GLY A 384 0.55 -5.12 19.88
CA GLY A 384 -0.77 -4.59 20.27
C GLY A 384 -0.78 -4.11 21.72
N ARG A 385 -0.29 -4.94 22.66
CA ARG A 385 -0.18 -4.59 24.09
C ARG A 385 0.80 -3.45 24.35
N LEU A 386 1.97 -3.44 23.71
CA LEU A 386 2.98 -2.38 23.91
C LEU A 386 2.50 -1.03 23.35
N THR A 387 1.88 -1.03 22.17
CA THR A 387 1.40 0.20 21.54
C THR A 387 0.17 0.74 22.25
N PHE A 388 -0.85 -0.10 22.44
CA PHE A 388 -2.17 0.33 22.88
C PHE A 388 -2.48 -0.03 24.33
N GLY A 389 -1.62 -0.71 25.07
CA GLY A 389 -1.96 -1.21 26.42
C GLY A 389 -3.07 -2.26 26.37
N GLU A 390 -3.81 -2.40 27.48
CA GLU A 390 -4.97 -3.30 27.51
C GLU A 390 -6.08 -2.82 26.57
N THR A 391 -6.49 -3.69 25.67
CA THR A 391 -7.53 -3.44 24.68
C THR A 391 -8.14 -4.76 24.22
N PRO A 392 -9.46 -4.83 23.97
CA PRO A 392 -10.07 -6.01 23.38
C PRO A 392 -9.80 -6.12 21.87
N VAL A 393 -9.25 -5.08 21.24
CA VAL A 393 -8.94 -5.07 19.80
C VAL A 393 -7.89 -6.12 19.47
N ARG A 394 -8.21 -7.01 18.52
CA ARG A 394 -7.28 -8.00 17.99
C ARG A 394 -6.59 -7.48 16.74
N PHE A 395 -5.37 -7.93 16.49
CA PHE A 395 -4.58 -7.64 15.27
C PHE A 395 -4.15 -8.96 14.59
N PRO A 396 -5.10 -9.73 14.02
CA PRO A 396 -4.79 -11.04 13.48
C PRO A 396 -3.98 -10.93 12.19
N PHE A 397 -3.06 -11.88 12.01
CA PHE A 397 -2.38 -12.12 10.74
C PHE A 397 -3.01 -13.33 10.05
N THR A 398 -3.24 -13.23 8.74
CA THR A 398 -3.49 -14.40 7.90
C THR A 398 -2.15 -14.93 7.43
N THR A 399 -1.85 -16.18 7.73
CA THR A 399 -0.57 -16.81 7.39
C THR A 399 -0.73 -17.88 6.31
N ALA A 400 0.19 -17.91 5.36
CA ALA A 400 0.32 -18.95 4.35
C ALA A 400 1.75 -19.48 4.37
N VAL A 401 1.90 -20.81 4.42
CA VAL A 401 3.21 -21.48 4.32
C VAL A 401 3.32 -22.05 2.91
N VAL A 402 4.22 -21.51 2.10
CA VAL A 402 4.28 -21.82 0.67
C VAL A 402 5.72 -22.00 0.19
N GLU A 403 5.89 -22.75 -0.90
CA GLU A 403 7.16 -22.81 -1.63
C GLU A 403 7.34 -21.57 -2.51
N CYS A 404 6.27 -21.15 -3.18
CA CYS A 404 6.27 -19.99 -4.06
C CYS A 404 5.33 -18.92 -3.54
N TYR A 405 5.78 -17.67 -3.54
CA TYR A 405 4.98 -16.55 -3.06
C TYR A 405 3.71 -16.30 -3.89
N ALA A 406 3.67 -16.78 -5.14
CA ALA A 406 2.47 -16.72 -5.97
C ALA A 406 1.29 -17.52 -5.38
N ASP A 407 1.57 -18.51 -4.53
CA ASP A 407 0.57 -19.42 -3.94
C ASP A 407 0.06 -18.94 -2.57
N ALA A 408 0.63 -17.86 -2.02
CA ALA A 408 0.28 -17.39 -0.67
C ALA A 408 -1.12 -16.76 -0.59
N LYS A 409 -1.73 -16.38 -1.72
CA LYS A 409 -3.05 -15.72 -1.83
C LYS A 409 -3.75 -15.95 -3.18
#